data_AF-A0A9P6GZL6-F1
#
_entry.id   AF-A0A9P6GZL6-F1
#
_cell.length_a   1.000
_cell.length_b   1.000
_cell.length_c   1.000
_cell.angle_alpha   90.00
_cell.angle_beta   90.00
_cell.angle_gamma   90.00
#
_symmetry.space_group_name_H-M   'P 1'
#
loop_
_entity.id
_entity.type
_entity.pdbx_description
1 polymer ?
#
loop_
_entity_poly.entity_id
_entity_poly.type
_entity_poly.pdbx_seq_one_letter_code
_entity_poly.pdbx_strand_id
1 'polypeptide(L)'
;MFFKQKPDKHIEEDEDLETLVLRLETSSYTEDKIDTLQLLYEFSRKDPISTGTYSLNAILDSIKDLDDIHYSIQILLTVFRSIHSLEFTDLFLKRDENIEILVENSSKDPEKVYEILSIMAENDRFKERLLLCKNISYYLVSGLDENRYEVLQKVIPVSEQFRKQLLFEGIFEKIESKLEARYSEWCMLLIEMLLEDKHFNQNYFIETAWTVILNYIDTRATDVFRLLNCLVDNTNGNIQYIKKNVYKFVSFDLAIKKKQYNFIYSMIYNDLFFLKEFIGIYNKYTFKEITNSFLKQYAKDVNVEKLDVKDIENLGVETENNVVQDNINKTYLIIYYILNNETISFNENQNSALLLISEVLIYSNSFGQYPVNINTASEINSLLYKNITKDLSLFYKLLLILTVRDIPTENCIRENINIDINTVLFILFSFDTSRVEPISQSILEVINDDSKDALSKDALSKDEHLKWFCILLCLMHNIRLNFNNACCLKYLRKIRNLLSSPDIKKEMFLLDDCINILLDKVNELVLKYSERCTKEDLLNYTLK
;
A
#
# COMPACT_ATOMS: atom_id res chain seq x y z
N MET A 1 -29.47 26.61 -18.36
CA MET A 1 -30.02 27.34 -19.52
C MET A 1 -29.12 27.03 -20.72
N PHE A 2 -29.27 25.87 -21.38
CA PHE A 2 -28.32 25.47 -22.45
C PHE A 2 -28.87 24.57 -23.58
N PHE A 3 -30.18 24.39 -23.73
CA PHE A 3 -30.73 23.66 -24.89
C PHE A 3 -31.57 24.58 -25.77
N LYS A 4 -30.96 25.08 -26.84
CA LYS A 4 -31.66 25.59 -28.02
C LYS A 4 -30.88 25.20 -29.27
N GLN A 5 -31.38 24.18 -29.96
CA GLN A 5 -31.80 24.29 -31.36
C GLN A 5 -32.63 23.04 -31.68
N LYS A 6 -33.85 23.26 -32.20
CA LYS A 6 -34.69 22.19 -32.75
C LYS A 6 -33.99 21.61 -33.99
N PRO A 7 -33.96 20.29 -34.17
CA PRO A 7 -33.46 19.72 -35.41
C PRO A 7 -34.36 20.12 -36.59
N ASP A 8 -33.73 20.37 -37.72
CA ASP A 8 -34.38 20.77 -38.97
C ASP A 8 -35.45 19.76 -39.37
N LYS A 9 -36.65 20.30 -39.64
CA LYS A 9 -37.81 19.54 -40.10
C LYS A 9 -37.58 19.02 -41.52
N HIS A 10 -37.15 17.78 -41.62
CA HIS A 10 -37.49 16.93 -42.75
C HIS A 10 -37.63 15.51 -42.21
N ILE A 11 -38.86 14.99 -42.14
CA ILE A 11 -39.25 13.59 -42.38
C ILE A 11 -40.79 13.56 -42.42
N GLU A 12 -41.29 12.60 -43.20
CA GLU A 12 -42.67 12.23 -43.52
C GLU A 12 -43.51 11.91 -42.25
N GLU A 13 -44.78 11.50 -42.41
CA GLU A 13 -45.80 11.31 -41.36
C GLU A 13 -45.45 10.28 -40.24
N ASP A 14 -44.38 10.51 -39.49
CA ASP A 14 -43.97 9.77 -38.30
C ASP A 14 -44.47 10.51 -37.05
N GLU A 15 -45.09 9.81 -36.09
CA GLU A 15 -45.51 10.38 -34.80
C GLU A 15 -44.32 11.09 -34.12
N ASP A 16 -44.46 12.39 -33.81
CA ASP A 16 -43.43 13.16 -33.10
C ASP A 16 -43.23 12.60 -31.68
N LEU A 17 -42.01 12.68 -31.15
CA LEU A 17 -41.59 12.13 -29.87
C LEU A 17 -42.50 12.57 -28.71
N GLU A 18 -42.95 13.83 -28.72
CA GLU A 18 -43.91 14.35 -27.73
C GLU A 18 -45.26 13.60 -27.76
N THR A 19 -45.71 13.19 -28.94
CA THR A 19 -46.97 12.44 -29.12
C THR A 19 -46.82 11.02 -28.57
N LEU A 20 -45.70 10.36 -28.84
CA LEU A 20 -45.39 9.03 -28.29
C LEU A 20 -45.30 9.06 -26.76
N VAL A 21 -44.64 10.07 -26.18
CA VAL A 21 -44.58 10.24 -24.72
C VAL A 21 -45.98 10.42 -24.13
N LEU A 22 -46.80 11.31 -24.72
CA LEU A 22 -48.17 11.53 -24.26
C LEU A 22 -49.02 10.25 -24.36
N ARG A 23 -48.86 9.48 -25.44
CA ARG A 23 -49.55 8.19 -25.62
C ARG A 23 -49.14 7.18 -24.54
N LEU A 24 -47.84 7.07 -24.25
CA LEU A 24 -47.33 6.21 -23.19
C LEU A 24 -47.90 6.58 -21.80
N GLU A 25 -47.99 7.87 -21.50
CA GLU A 25 -48.49 8.37 -20.21
C GLU A 25 -50.01 8.22 -20.06
N THR A 26 -50.77 8.42 -21.13
CA THR A 26 -52.24 8.53 -21.07
C THR A 26 -52.99 7.26 -21.45
N SER A 27 -52.34 6.31 -22.14
CA SER A 27 -53.00 5.09 -22.59
C SER A 27 -53.42 4.21 -21.41
N SER A 28 -54.62 3.66 -21.51
CA SER A 28 -55.18 2.69 -20.55
C SER A 28 -54.95 1.23 -20.96
N TYR A 29 -54.48 0.99 -22.18
CA TYR A 29 -54.28 -0.33 -22.74
C TYR A 29 -52.79 -0.70 -22.70
N THR A 30 -52.47 -1.88 -22.15
CA THR A 30 -51.09 -2.37 -22.06
C THR A 30 -50.46 -2.60 -23.43
N GLU A 31 -51.21 -3.16 -24.38
CA GLU A 31 -50.77 -3.39 -25.76
C GLU A 31 -50.32 -2.08 -26.42
N ASP A 32 -51.11 -1.02 -26.26
CA ASP A 32 -50.82 0.30 -26.82
C ASP A 32 -49.58 0.95 -26.19
N LYS A 33 -49.38 0.76 -24.87
CA LYS A 33 -48.14 1.19 -24.20
C LYS A 33 -46.92 0.44 -24.72
N ILE A 34 -47.04 -0.87 -24.97
CA ILE A 34 -45.94 -1.69 -25.51
C ILE A 34 -45.59 -1.26 -26.94
N ASP A 35 -46.59 -1.09 -27.82
CA ASP A 35 -46.37 -0.61 -29.19
C ASP A 35 -45.71 0.78 -29.20
N THR A 36 -46.13 1.66 -28.29
CA THR A 36 -45.51 2.98 -28.11
C THR A 36 -44.04 2.87 -27.66
N LEU A 37 -43.74 1.97 -26.72
CA LEU A 37 -42.36 1.72 -26.27
C LEU A 37 -41.48 1.13 -27.38
N GLN A 38 -42.04 0.32 -28.29
CA GLN A 38 -41.32 -0.18 -29.46
C GLN A 38 -40.88 0.96 -30.37
N LEU A 39 -41.80 1.88 -30.70
CA LEU A 39 -41.49 3.06 -31.51
C LEU A 39 -40.48 3.97 -30.80
N LEU A 40 -40.65 4.22 -29.50
CA LEU A 40 -39.69 4.99 -28.70
C LEU A 40 -38.29 4.37 -28.68
N TYR A 41 -38.20 3.04 -28.69
CA TYR A 41 -36.93 2.34 -28.80
C TYR A 41 -36.26 2.55 -30.17
N GLU A 42 -37.01 2.56 -31.26
CA GLU A 42 -36.45 2.91 -32.57
C GLU A 42 -35.92 4.35 -32.59
N PHE A 43 -36.65 5.28 -31.96
CA PHE A 43 -36.19 6.66 -31.78
C PHE A 43 -34.94 6.74 -30.90
N SER A 44 -34.89 6.01 -29.78
CA SER A 44 -33.75 6.04 -28.85
C SER A 44 -32.45 5.61 -29.52
N ARG A 45 -32.52 4.66 -30.46
CA ARG A 45 -31.36 4.21 -31.24
C ARG A 45 -30.84 5.25 -32.22
N LYS A 46 -31.71 6.13 -32.74
CA LYS A 46 -31.35 7.20 -33.68
C LYS A 46 -30.89 8.47 -32.95
N ASP A 47 -31.65 8.89 -31.94
CA ASP A 47 -31.40 10.08 -31.12
C ASP A 47 -31.65 9.78 -29.63
N PRO A 48 -30.65 9.21 -28.94
CA PRO A 48 -30.76 8.91 -27.51
C PRO A 48 -30.91 10.16 -26.64
N ILE A 49 -30.41 11.31 -27.10
CA ILE A 49 -30.35 12.54 -26.31
C ILE A 49 -31.75 13.16 -26.24
N SER A 50 -32.40 13.32 -27.39
CA SER A 50 -33.79 13.81 -27.41
C SER A 50 -34.69 12.84 -26.67
N THR A 51 -34.55 11.53 -26.91
CA THR A 51 -35.36 10.51 -26.22
C THR A 51 -35.20 10.62 -24.71
N GLY A 52 -33.97 10.62 -24.18
CA GLY A 52 -33.74 10.77 -22.74
C GLY A 52 -34.27 12.10 -22.17
N THR A 53 -34.23 13.19 -22.94
CA THR A 53 -34.69 14.51 -22.48
C THR A 53 -36.21 14.56 -22.31
N TYR A 54 -36.96 13.98 -23.24
CA TYR A 54 -38.42 14.10 -23.27
C TYR A 54 -39.15 12.91 -22.62
N SER A 55 -38.56 11.71 -22.62
CA SER A 55 -39.28 10.48 -22.27
C SER A 55 -38.81 9.76 -21.00
N LEU A 56 -37.68 10.17 -20.39
CA LEU A 56 -37.06 9.42 -19.29
C LEU A 56 -38.05 9.09 -18.14
N ASN A 57 -38.83 10.07 -17.69
CA ASN A 57 -39.80 9.85 -16.61
C ASN A 57 -40.94 8.92 -17.05
N ALA A 58 -41.52 9.15 -18.23
CA ALA A 58 -42.59 8.31 -18.76
C ALA A 58 -42.14 6.85 -18.92
N ILE A 59 -40.89 6.62 -19.35
CA ILE A 59 -40.31 5.28 -19.44
C ILE A 59 -40.17 4.65 -18.05
N LEU A 60 -39.69 5.40 -17.04
CA LEU A 60 -39.56 4.87 -15.69
C LEU A 60 -40.90 4.54 -15.05
N ASP A 61 -41.90 5.40 -15.24
CA ASP A 61 -43.24 5.15 -14.74
C ASP A 61 -43.87 3.93 -15.45
N SER A 62 -43.57 3.70 -16.74
CA SER A 62 -44.01 2.48 -17.45
C SER A 62 -43.49 1.18 -16.85
N ILE A 63 -42.30 1.18 -16.22
CA ILE A 63 -41.72 -0.02 -15.58
C ILE A 63 -42.55 -0.47 -14.38
N LYS A 64 -43.19 0.48 -13.67
CA LYS A 64 -44.12 0.18 -12.58
C LYS A 64 -45.41 -0.45 -13.10
N ASP A 65 -45.90 0.04 -14.23
CA ASP A 65 -47.23 -0.27 -14.76
C ASP A 65 -47.29 -1.58 -15.56
N LEU A 66 -46.17 -1.98 -16.18
CA LEU A 66 -46.13 -3.07 -17.14
C LEU A 66 -45.45 -4.32 -16.57
N ASP A 67 -45.98 -5.50 -16.92
CA ASP A 67 -45.35 -6.79 -16.60
C ASP A 67 -44.12 -7.05 -17.49
N ASP A 68 -44.22 -6.72 -18.78
CA ASP A 68 -43.10 -6.74 -19.73
C ASP A 68 -42.46 -5.35 -19.80
N ILE A 69 -41.21 -5.25 -19.34
CA ILE A 69 -40.44 -4.01 -19.28
C ILE A 69 -39.29 -3.98 -20.29
N HIS A 70 -39.22 -4.96 -21.21
CA HIS A 70 -38.07 -5.16 -22.08
C HIS A 70 -37.69 -3.88 -22.85
N TYR A 71 -38.66 -3.26 -23.54
CA TYR A 71 -38.40 -2.04 -24.30
C TYR A 71 -38.06 -0.84 -23.41
N SER A 72 -38.70 -0.70 -22.24
CA SER A 72 -38.37 0.35 -21.28
C SER A 72 -36.91 0.28 -20.86
N ILE A 73 -36.42 -0.92 -20.52
CA ILE A 73 -35.03 -1.15 -20.14
C ILE A 73 -34.06 -0.93 -21.29
N GLN A 74 -34.40 -1.36 -22.52
CA GLN A 74 -33.57 -1.12 -23.70
C GLN A 74 -33.43 0.37 -24.04
N ILE A 75 -34.50 1.14 -23.89
CA ILE A 75 -34.43 2.60 -24.07
C ILE A 75 -33.52 3.22 -23.01
N LEU A 76 -33.70 2.87 -21.73
CA LEU A 76 -32.85 3.37 -20.65
C LEU A 76 -31.37 3.06 -20.88
N LEU A 77 -31.05 1.82 -21.27
CA LEU A 77 -29.68 1.44 -21.65
C LEU A 77 -29.13 2.31 -22.77
N THR A 78 -29.94 2.58 -23.79
CA THR A 78 -29.53 3.41 -24.92
C THR A 78 -29.26 4.85 -24.49
N VAL A 79 -30.09 5.41 -23.60
CA VAL A 79 -29.91 6.75 -23.02
C VAL A 79 -28.66 6.82 -22.13
N PHE A 80 -28.50 5.90 -21.19
CA PHE A 80 -27.35 5.90 -20.27
C PHE A 80 -26.03 5.52 -20.92
N ARG A 81 -26.03 4.90 -22.11
CA ARG A 81 -24.84 4.66 -22.92
C ARG A 81 -24.46 5.82 -23.83
N SER A 82 -25.30 6.84 -23.91
CA SER A 82 -25.02 8.02 -24.73
C SER A 82 -23.81 8.80 -24.20
N ILE A 83 -23.33 9.74 -25.00
CA ILE A 83 -22.25 10.66 -24.62
C ILE A 83 -22.58 11.56 -23.41
N HIS A 84 -23.87 11.66 -23.03
CA HIS A 84 -24.36 12.45 -21.90
C HIS A 84 -24.82 11.57 -20.72
N SER A 85 -24.18 10.42 -20.54
CA SER A 85 -24.54 9.42 -19.52
C SER A 85 -24.59 10.00 -18.11
N LEU A 86 -23.63 10.87 -17.75
CA LEU A 86 -23.54 11.49 -16.44
C LEU A 86 -24.67 12.50 -16.21
N GLU A 87 -24.99 13.32 -17.21
CA GLU A 87 -26.09 14.30 -17.12
C GLU A 87 -27.44 13.60 -17.03
N PHE A 88 -27.64 12.51 -17.76
CA PHE A 88 -28.85 11.69 -17.63
C PHE A 88 -28.93 10.98 -16.29
N THR A 89 -27.79 10.55 -15.73
CA THR A 89 -27.74 10.01 -14.37
C THR A 89 -28.17 11.07 -13.36
N ASP A 90 -27.66 12.30 -13.45
CA ASP A 90 -28.07 13.40 -12.60
C ASP A 90 -29.56 13.77 -12.77
N LEU A 91 -30.08 13.69 -13.99
CA LEU A 91 -31.50 13.90 -14.28
C LEU A 91 -32.37 12.81 -13.64
N PHE A 92 -31.95 11.54 -13.78
CA PHE A 92 -32.59 10.39 -13.17
C PHE A 92 -32.64 10.52 -11.64
N LEU A 93 -31.57 11.01 -11.02
CA LEU A 93 -31.49 11.17 -9.56
C LEU A 93 -32.35 12.31 -9.00
N LYS A 94 -33.05 13.10 -9.84
CA LYS A 94 -33.97 14.14 -9.34
C LYS A 94 -35.22 13.59 -8.66
N ARG A 95 -35.64 12.36 -8.99
CA ARG A 95 -36.73 11.66 -8.30
C ARG A 95 -36.11 10.56 -7.44
N ASP A 96 -36.28 10.68 -6.13
CA ASP A 96 -35.67 9.77 -5.15
C ASP A 96 -36.10 8.30 -5.37
N GLU A 97 -37.34 8.09 -5.80
CA GLU A 97 -37.92 6.75 -6.06
C GLU A 97 -37.33 6.04 -7.28
N ASN A 98 -36.63 6.73 -8.19
CA ASN A 98 -36.25 6.14 -9.48
C ASN A 98 -35.32 4.93 -9.34
N ILE A 99 -34.42 4.95 -8.34
CA ILE A 99 -33.56 3.80 -8.03
C ILE A 99 -34.40 2.62 -7.55
N GLU A 100 -35.37 2.87 -6.66
CA GLU A 100 -36.26 1.85 -6.10
C GLU A 100 -37.06 1.17 -7.20
N ILE A 101 -37.57 1.94 -8.17
CA ILE A 101 -38.29 1.40 -9.35
C ILE A 101 -37.46 0.34 -10.06
N LEU A 102 -36.19 0.65 -10.37
CA LEU A 102 -35.31 -0.28 -11.08
C LEU A 102 -35.01 -1.51 -10.23
N VAL A 103 -34.68 -1.32 -8.95
CA VAL A 103 -34.29 -2.41 -8.05
C VAL A 103 -35.46 -3.35 -7.75
N GLU A 104 -36.65 -2.82 -7.48
CA GLU A 104 -37.85 -3.61 -7.19
C GLU A 104 -38.34 -4.41 -8.41
N ASN A 105 -38.15 -3.87 -9.62
CA ASN A 105 -38.52 -4.53 -10.87
C ASN A 105 -37.37 -5.35 -11.49
N SER A 106 -36.24 -5.49 -10.80
CA SER A 106 -35.08 -6.25 -11.28
C SER A 106 -35.40 -7.70 -11.63
N SER A 107 -36.37 -8.33 -10.95
CA SER A 107 -36.80 -9.71 -11.25
C SER A 107 -37.35 -9.92 -12.66
N LYS A 108 -37.83 -8.86 -13.32
CA LYS A 108 -38.37 -8.92 -14.69
C LYS A 108 -37.28 -8.99 -15.76
N ASP A 109 -36.15 -8.29 -15.57
CA ASP A 109 -34.97 -8.35 -16.44
C ASP A 109 -33.68 -8.07 -15.64
N PRO A 110 -33.18 -9.07 -14.89
CA PRO A 110 -32.16 -8.84 -13.86
C PRO A 110 -30.78 -8.53 -14.47
N GLU A 111 -30.48 -9.06 -15.65
CA GLU A 111 -29.22 -8.79 -16.35
C GLU A 111 -29.16 -7.34 -16.82
N LYS A 112 -30.21 -6.87 -17.50
CA LYS A 112 -30.22 -5.53 -18.09
C LYS A 112 -30.41 -4.43 -17.05
N VAL A 113 -31.18 -4.69 -15.98
CA VAL A 113 -31.26 -3.77 -14.84
C VAL A 113 -29.89 -3.64 -14.19
N TYR A 114 -29.18 -4.74 -13.92
CA TYR A 114 -27.84 -4.67 -13.35
C TYR A 114 -26.85 -3.94 -14.28
N GLU A 115 -26.95 -4.13 -15.59
CA GLU A 115 -26.17 -3.40 -16.59
C GLU A 115 -26.38 -1.89 -16.51
N ILE A 116 -27.63 -1.42 -16.36
CA ILE A 116 -27.96 -0.01 -16.11
C ILE A 116 -27.29 0.48 -14.82
N LEU A 117 -27.45 -0.25 -13.71
CA LEU A 117 -26.87 0.13 -12.42
C LEU A 117 -25.34 0.23 -12.51
N SER A 118 -24.70 -0.67 -13.26
CA SER A 118 -23.24 -0.67 -13.48
C SER A 118 -22.75 0.56 -14.24
N ILE A 119 -23.49 0.99 -15.27
CA ILE A 119 -23.19 2.22 -16.03
C ILE A 119 -23.35 3.44 -15.10
N MET A 120 -24.45 3.52 -14.36
CA MET A 120 -24.74 4.65 -13.49
C MET A 120 -23.80 4.74 -12.28
N ALA A 121 -23.23 3.62 -11.84
CA ALA A 121 -22.25 3.57 -10.74
C ALA A 121 -20.92 4.28 -11.03
N GLU A 122 -20.70 4.76 -12.26
CA GLU A 122 -19.61 5.71 -12.56
C GLU A 122 -19.84 7.10 -11.92
N ASN A 123 -21.09 7.46 -11.61
CA ASN A 123 -21.44 8.73 -10.97
C ASN A 123 -21.42 8.61 -9.43
N ASP A 124 -20.67 9.48 -8.76
CA ASP A 124 -20.53 9.48 -7.30
C ASP A 124 -21.85 9.68 -6.55
N ARG A 125 -22.70 10.61 -7.01
CA ARG A 125 -24.01 10.85 -6.41
C ARG A 125 -24.94 9.66 -6.56
N PHE A 126 -24.86 8.95 -7.69
CA PHE A 126 -25.63 7.73 -7.87
C PHE A 126 -25.21 6.66 -6.87
N LYS A 127 -23.90 6.45 -6.67
CA LYS A 127 -23.41 5.48 -5.67
C LYS A 127 -23.94 5.81 -4.28
N GLU A 128 -23.84 7.06 -3.84
CA GLU A 128 -24.35 7.49 -2.53
C GLU A 128 -25.86 7.24 -2.38
N ARG A 129 -26.65 7.56 -3.42
CA ARG A 129 -28.10 7.37 -3.41
C ARG A 129 -28.50 5.90 -3.48
N LEU A 130 -27.78 5.09 -4.24
CA LEU A 130 -28.01 3.65 -4.36
C LEU A 130 -27.92 2.97 -2.99
N LEU A 131 -26.98 3.38 -2.15
CA LEU A 131 -26.79 2.82 -0.81
C LEU A 131 -27.93 3.15 0.17
N LEU A 132 -28.79 4.11 -0.15
CA LEU A 132 -29.98 4.43 0.64
C LEU A 132 -31.18 3.56 0.27
N CYS A 133 -31.13 2.87 -0.88
CA CYS A 133 -32.20 2.01 -1.35
C CYS A 133 -32.38 0.81 -0.40
N LYS A 134 -33.63 0.53 -0.05
CA LYS A 134 -33.96 -0.61 0.81
C LYS A 134 -33.53 -1.92 0.14
N ASN A 135 -32.99 -2.84 0.94
CA ASN A 135 -32.53 -4.18 0.50
C ASN A 135 -31.45 -4.18 -0.58
N ILE A 136 -30.77 -3.05 -0.83
CA ILE A 136 -29.73 -2.99 -1.86
C ILE A 136 -28.54 -3.89 -1.56
N SER A 137 -28.18 -4.03 -0.27
CA SER A 137 -27.14 -4.96 0.19
C SER A 137 -27.45 -6.39 -0.25
N TYR A 138 -28.65 -6.86 0.08
CA TYR A 138 -29.13 -8.18 -0.30
C TYR A 138 -29.14 -8.37 -1.82
N TYR A 139 -29.68 -7.40 -2.57
CA TYR A 139 -29.73 -7.46 -4.03
C TYR A 139 -28.33 -7.64 -4.63
N LEU A 140 -27.36 -6.79 -4.24
CA LEU A 140 -26.00 -6.85 -4.77
C LEU A 140 -25.25 -8.12 -4.36
N VAL A 141 -25.46 -8.62 -3.14
CA VAL A 141 -24.86 -9.89 -2.67
C VAL A 141 -25.49 -11.10 -3.37
N SER A 142 -26.78 -11.07 -3.66
CA SER A 142 -27.46 -12.11 -4.44
C SER A 142 -26.94 -12.17 -5.89
N GLY A 143 -26.64 -11.01 -6.49
CA GLY A 143 -26.08 -10.91 -7.84
C GLY A 143 -24.73 -11.62 -8.02
N LEU A 144 -23.99 -11.86 -6.94
CA LEU A 144 -22.74 -12.62 -7.00
C LEU A 144 -22.94 -14.02 -7.58
N ASP A 145 -24.08 -14.67 -7.34
CA ASP A 145 -24.35 -16.02 -7.84
C ASP A 145 -24.21 -16.08 -9.37
N GLU A 146 -24.63 -15.00 -10.04
CA GLU A 146 -24.58 -14.79 -11.50
C GLU A 146 -23.31 -14.06 -11.98
N ASN A 147 -22.31 -13.90 -11.11
CA ASN A 147 -21.06 -13.16 -11.33
C ASN A 147 -21.27 -11.66 -11.64
N ARG A 148 -22.29 -11.06 -11.05
CA ARG A 148 -22.55 -9.61 -11.13
C ARG A 148 -21.94 -8.93 -9.91
N TYR A 149 -20.72 -8.40 -10.04
CA TYR A 149 -19.94 -7.84 -8.93
C TYR A 149 -19.41 -6.41 -9.17
N GLU A 150 -19.49 -5.90 -10.39
CA GLU A 150 -18.98 -4.61 -10.83
C GLU A 150 -19.58 -3.42 -10.06
N VAL A 151 -20.90 -3.42 -9.84
CA VAL A 151 -21.57 -2.40 -9.02
C VAL A 151 -21.05 -2.47 -7.60
N LEU A 152 -20.95 -3.69 -7.05
CA LEU A 152 -20.50 -3.93 -5.68
C LEU A 152 -19.07 -3.41 -5.45
N GLN A 153 -18.15 -3.67 -6.37
CA GLN A 153 -16.79 -3.12 -6.34
C GLN A 153 -16.79 -1.58 -6.31
N LYS A 154 -17.66 -0.93 -7.07
CA LYS A 154 -17.72 0.54 -7.11
C LYS A 154 -18.32 1.16 -5.83
N VAL A 155 -19.24 0.47 -5.16
CA VAL A 155 -19.95 1.03 -3.99
C VAL A 155 -19.34 0.67 -2.64
N ILE A 156 -18.57 -0.43 -2.52
CA ILE A 156 -17.89 -0.80 -1.26
C ILE A 156 -17.04 0.36 -0.68
N PRO A 157 -16.25 1.10 -1.48
CA PRO A 157 -15.43 2.18 -0.94
C PRO A 157 -16.23 3.34 -0.34
N VAL A 158 -17.48 3.53 -0.78
CA VAL A 158 -18.29 4.74 -0.52
C VAL A 158 -18.78 4.83 0.92
N SER A 159 -19.14 3.71 1.56
CA SER A 159 -19.73 3.73 2.91
C SER A 159 -19.28 2.57 3.78
N GLU A 160 -18.73 2.89 4.96
CA GLU A 160 -18.38 1.88 5.97
C GLU A 160 -19.61 1.15 6.50
N GLN A 161 -20.73 1.86 6.68
CA GLN A 161 -21.98 1.26 7.15
C GLN A 161 -22.47 0.21 6.14
N PHE A 162 -22.35 0.51 4.85
CA PHE A 162 -22.72 -0.44 3.80
C PHE A 162 -21.81 -1.68 3.82
N ARG A 163 -20.49 -1.53 4.00
CA ARG A 163 -19.59 -2.68 4.16
C ARG A 163 -20.03 -3.60 5.30
N LYS A 164 -20.47 -3.05 6.44
CA LYS A 164 -21.01 -3.84 7.56
C LYS A 164 -22.32 -4.54 7.19
N GLN A 165 -23.21 -3.86 6.45
CA GLN A 165 -24.44 -4.48 5.94
C GLN A 165 -24.14 -5.70 5.06
N LEU A 166 -23.16 -5.61 4.15
CA LEU A 166 -22.76 -6.74 3.30
C LEU A 166 -22.35 -7.98 4.10
N LEU A 167 -21.71 -7.79 5.27
CA LEU A 167 -21.38 -8.90 6.16
C LEU A 167 -22.61 -9.60 6.72
N PHE A 168 -23.63 -8.84 7.12
CA PHE A 168 -24.88 -9.41 7.61
C PHE A 168 -25.64 -10.16 6.52
N GLU A 169 -25.42 -9.83 5.24
CA GLU A 169 -25.95 -10.57 4.09
C GLU A 169 -25.11 -11.82 3.72
N GLY A 170 -24.05 -12.14 4.49
CA GLY A 170 -23.21 -13.33 4.26
C GLY A 170 -22.31 -13.23 3.03
N ILE A 171 -21.78 -12.03 2.73
CA ILE A 171 -20.94 -11.82 1.54
C ILE A 171 -19.67 -12.68 1.55
N PHE A 172 -19.03 -12.88 2.70
CA PHE A 172 -17.79 -13.66 2.76
C PHE A 172 -18.06 -15.12 2.44
N GLU A 173 -19.07 -15.72 3.05
CA GLU A 173 -19.47 -17.12 2.83
C GLU A 173 -19.82 -17.36 1.36
N LYS A 174 -20.49 -16.41 0.71
CA LYS A 174 -20.77 -16.45 -0.73
C LYS A 174 -19.49 -16.40 -1.57
N ILE A 175 -18.56 -15.50 -1.26
CA ILE A 175 -17.29 -15.41 -2.00
C ILE A 175 -16.42 -16.65 -1.78
N GLU A 176 -16.35 -17.12 -0.53
CA GLU A 176 -15.64 -18.34 -0.12
C GLU A 176 -16.15 -19.56 -0.87
N SER A 177 -17.46 -19.77 -0.95
CA SER A 177 -18.05 -20.90 -1.69
C SER A 177 -17.67 -20.91 -3.17
N LYS A 178 -17.54 -19.72 -3.79
CA LYS A 178 -17.05 -19.60 -5.18
C LYS A 178 -15.57 -19.91 -5.28
N LEU A 179 -14.77 -19.46 -4.31
CA LEU A 179 -13.34 -19.76 -4.23
C LEU A 179 -13.08 -21.23 -3.91
N GLU A 180 -13.97 -21.95 -3.23
CA GLU A 180 -13.86 -23.40 -3.07
C GLU A 180 -13.99 -24.11 -4.43
N ALA A 181 -14.88 -23.64 -5.30
CA ALA A 181 -15.11 -24.23 -6.61
C ALA A 181 -13.98 -23.94 -7.61
N ARG A 182 -13.50 -22.68 -7.66
CA ARG A 182 -12.39 -22.27 -8.54
C ARG A 182 -11.81 -20.91 -8.15
N TYR A 183 -10.56 -20.68 -8.55
CA TYR A 183 -9.94 -19.37 -8.42
C TYR A 183 -10.75 -18.30 -9.17
N SER A 184 -10.92 -17.15 -8.53
CA SER A 184 -11.58 -15.99 -9.10
C SER A 184 -10.89 -14.72 -8.61
N GLU A 185 -10.34 -13.94 -9.55
CA GLU A 185 -9.61 -12.71 -9.23
C GLU A 185 -10.52 -11.66 -8.58
N TRP A 186 -11.75 -11.50 -9.08
CA TRP A 186 -12.70 -10.55 -8.51
C TRP A 186 -13.14 -10.94 -7.09
N CYS A 187 -13.17 -12.26 -6.77
CA CYS A 187 -13.44 -12.73 -5.41
C CYS A 187 -12.34 -12.27 -4.45
N MET A 188 -11.08 -12.46 -4.83
CA MET A 188 -9.93 -12.02 -4.03
C MET A 188 -9.96 -10.51 -3.82
N LEU A 189 -10.21 -9.74 -4.89
CA LEU A 189 -10.31 -8.28 -4.81
C LEU A 189 -11.46 -7.82 -3.89
N LEU A 190 -12.64 -8.45 -3.95
CA LEU A 190 -13.74 -8.07 -3.07
C LEU A 190 -13.42 -8.34 -1.60
N ILE A 191 -12.78 -9.47 -1.27
CA ILE A 191 -12.37 -9.77 0.11
C ILE A 191 -11.40 -8.68 0.59
N GLU A 192 -10.42 -8.31 -0.23
CA GLU A 192 -9.46 -7.25 0.08
C GLU A 192 -10.14 -5.93 0.44
N MET A 193 -11.04 -5.45 -0.42
CA MET A 193 -11.76 -4.19 -0.21
C MET A 193 -12.66 -4.20 1.03
N LEU A 194 -13.15 -5.39 1.42
CA LEU A 194 -13.94 -5.58 2.63
C LEU A 194 -13.07 -5.61 3.89
N LEU A 195 -11.81 -6.07 3.80
CA LEU A 195 -10.91 -6.22 4.94
C LEU A 195 -10.03 -4.99 5.21
N GLU A 196 -9.62 -4.29 4.15
CA GLU A 196 -8.68 -3.17 4.21
C GLU A 196 -9.19 -2.07 5.16
N ASP A 197 -8.40 -1.80 6.20
CA ASP A 197 -8.68 -0.84 7.28
C ASP A 197 -10.03 -1.05 7.99
N LYS A 198 -10.54 -2.30 8.05
CA LYS A 198 -11.82 -2.63 8.69
C LYS A 198 -11.69 -3.73 9.73
N HIS A 199 -11.39 -3.34 10.98
CA HIS A 199 -11.20 -4.26 12.11
C HIS A 199 -12.40 -5.17 12.39
N PHE A 200 -13.63 -4.65 12.29
CA PHE A 200 -14.83 -5.47 12.46
C PHE A 200 -14.90 -6.59 11.41
N ASN A 201 -14.59 -6.26 10.16
CA ASN A 201 -14.64 -7.20 9.05
C ASN A 201 -13.51 -8.23 9.14
N GLN A 202 -12.30 -7.81 9.52
CA GLN A 202 -11.17 -8.71 9.82
C GLN A 202 -11.53 -9.71 10.93
N ASN A 203 -12.16 -9.23 12.01
CA ASN A 203 -12.59 -10.08 13.12
C ASN A 203 -13.71 -11.04 12.74
N TYR A 204 -14.60 -10.66 11.83
CA TYR A 204 -15.63 -11.56 11.33
C TYR A 204 -15.01 -12.63 10.40
N PHE A 205 -14.19 -12.20 9.44
CA PHE A 205 -13.59 -13.08 8.44
C PHE A 205 -12.66 -14.14 9.03
N ILE A 206 -11.93 -13.83 10.12
CA ILE A 206 -11.08 -14.86 10.76
C ILE A 206 -11.91 -16.01 11.39
N GLU A 207 -13.21 -15.79 11.62
CA GLU A 207 -14.15 -16.79 12.14
C GLU A 207 -14.90 -17.56 11.03
N THR A 208 -14.73 -17.19 9.75
CA THR A 208 -15.32 -17.89 8.60
C THR A 208 -14.39 -18.98 8.06
N ALA A 209 -14.71 -19.57 6.90
CA ALA A 209 -13.88 -20.57 6.23
C ALA A 209 -12.72 -19.93 5.43
N TRP A 210 -12.13 -18.85 5.94
CA TRP A 210 -11.14 -18.02 5.25
C TRP A 210 -9.94 -18.80 4.71
N THR A 211 -9.60 -19.94 5.33
CA THR A 211 -8.50 -20.82 4.90
C THR A 211 -8.67 -21.32 3.46
N VAL A 212 -9.85 -21.24 2.86
CA VAL A 212 -10.08 -21.53 1.43
C VAL A 212 -9.12 -20.77 0.52
N ILE A 213 -8.75 -19.52 0.87
CA ILE A 213 -7.83 -18.72 0.04
C ILE A 213 -6.44 -19.38 -0.05
N LEU A 214 -6.06 -20.18 0.94
CA LEU A 214 -4.76 -20.84 1.01
C LEU A 214 -4.61 -21.97 -0.02
N ASN A 215 -5.72 -22.49 -0.57
CA ASN A 215 -5.69 -23.46 -1.68
C ASN A 215 -4.94 -22.91 -2.91
N TYR A 216 -4.82 -21.59 -3.01
CA TYR A 216 -4.17 -20.89 -4.13
C TYR A 216 -2.76 -20.39 -3.81
N ILE A 217 -2.24 -20.66 -2.60
CA ILE A 217 -0.94 -20.10 -2.16
C ILE A 217 0.23 -20.53 -3.06
N ASP A 218 0.12 -21.69 -3.71
CA ASP A 218 1.18 -22.20 -4.57
C ASP A 218 1.21 -21.57 -5.96
N THR A 219 0.04 -21.26 -6.53
CA THR A 219 -0.12 -20.74 -7.88
C THR A 219 -0.31 -19.23 -7.94
N ARG A 220 -0.87 -18.63 -6.88
CA ARG A 220 -1.27 -17.22 -6.77
C ARG A 220 -0.82 -16.61 -5.44
N ALA A 221 0.44 -16.85 -5.07
CA ALA A 221 1.00 -16.40 -3.78
C ALA A 221 0.78 -14.90 -3.53
N THR A 222 1.04 -14.04 -4.51
CA THR A 222 0.89 -12.58 -4.34
C THR A 222 -0.52 -12.19 -3.90
N ASP A 223 -1.56 -12.76 -4.52
CA ASP A 223 -2.95 -12.43 -4.23
C ASP A 223 -3.36 -12.92 -2.83
N VAL A 224 -2.94 -14.13 -2.47
CA VAL A 224 -3.16 -14.71 -1.13
C VAL A 224 -2.49 -13.86 -0.06
N PHE A 225 -1.22 -13.51 -0.24
CA PHE A 225 -0.50 -12.73 0.76
C PHE A 225 -0.95 -11.27 0.85
N ARG A 226 -1.52 -10.71 -0.23
CA ARG A 226 -2.19 -9.40 -0.18
C ARG A 226 -3.37 -9.43 0.80
N LEU A 227 -4.24 -10.45 0.71
CA LEU A 227 -5.33 -10.65 1.66
C LEU A 227 -4.83 -10.89 3.09
N LEU A 228 -3.80 -11.72 3.26
CA LEU A 228 -3.23 -11.97 4.58
C LEU A 228 -2.66 -10.69 5.21
N ASN A 229 -2.10 -9.78 4.41
CA ASN A 229 -1.65 -8.48 4.92
C ASN A 229 -2.82 -7.58 5.34
N CYS A 230 -3.94 -7.58 4.60
CA CYS A 230 -5.16 -6.87 5.02
C CYS A 230 -5.75 -7.46 6.31
N LEU A 231 -5.58 -8.76 6.54
CA LEU A 231 -6.06 -9.45 7.73
C LEU A 231 -5.15 -9.19 8.94
N VAL A 232 -3.83 -9.20 8.76
CA VAL A 232 -2.82 -8.94 9.81
C VAL A 232 -2.56 -7.44 9.96
N ASP A 233 -3.61 -6.70 10.24
CA ASP A 233 -3.55 -5.26 10.53
C ASP A 233 -3.18 -5.02 12.00
N ASN A 234 -1.98 -4.47 12.23
CA ASN A 234 -1.46 -4.21 13.57
C ASN A 234 -2.21 -3.11 14.35
N THR A 235 -3.13 -2.39 13.71
CA THR A 235 -4.01 -1.41 14.39
C THR A 235 -5.26 -2.05 14.99
N ASN A 236 -5.58 -3.30 14.64
CA ASN A 236 -6.75 -4.02 15.16
C ASN A 236 -6.54 -4.46 16.62
N GLY A 237 -7.47 -4.11 17.51
CA GLY A 237 -7.43 -4.50 18.93
C GLY A 237 -7.40 -6.02 19.19
N ASN A 238 -7.84 -6.84 18.22
CA ASN A 238 -7.84 -8.30 18.30
C ASN A 238 -6.68 -8.95 17.51
N ILE A 239 -5.69 -8.17 17.09
CA ILE A 239 -4.61 -8.64 16.21
C ILE A 239 -3.86 -9.87 16.75
N GLN A 240 -3.70 -9.97 18.07
CA GLN A 240 -3.03 -11.10 18.72
C GLN A 240 -3.72 -12.44 18.44
N TYR A 241 -5.05 -12.44 18.43
CA TYR A 241 -5.83 -13.62 18.07
C TYR A 241 -5.70 -13.92 16.57
N ILE A 242 -5.82 -12.90 15.73
CA ILE A 242 -5.70 -13.03 14.27
C ILE A 242 -4.33 -13.61 13.89
N LYS A 243 -3.22 -13.04 14.37
CA LYS A 243 -1.86 -13.54 14.10
C LYS A 243 -1.73 -14.99 14.51
N LYS A 244 -2.19 -15.37 15.71
CA LYS A 244 -2.15 -16.77 16.16
C LYS A 244 -2.97 -17.69 15.28
N ASN A 245 -4.14 -17.26 14.79
CA ASN A 245 -4.96 -18.05 13.89
C ASN A 245 -4.26 -18.24 12.53
N VAL A 246 -3.81 -17.15 11.92
CA VAL A 246 -3.10 -17.18 10.63
C VAL A 246 -1.83 -18.03 10.70
N TYR A 247 -1.02 -17.89 11.76
CA TYR A 247 0.24 -18.63 11.91
C TYR A 247 0.06 -20.15 12.03
N LYS A 248 -1.12 -20.63 12.47
CA LYS A 248 -1.41 -22.07 12.48
C LYS A 248 -1.39 -22.67 11.08
N PHE A 249 -1.68 -21.87 10.05
CA PHE A 249 -1.81 -22.33 8.67
C PHE A 249 -0.69 -21.82 7.76
N VAL A 250 -0.12 -20.65 8.06
CA VAL A 250 0.92 -20.01 7.24
C VAL A 250 2.18 -19.82 8.08
N SER A 251 3.16 -20.70 7.86
CA SER A 251 4.45 -20.62 8.54
C SER A 251 5.37 -19.56 7.90
N PHE A 252 6.35 -19.09 8.68
CA PHE A 252 7.37 -18.18 8.18
C PHE A 252 8.27 -18.80 7.11
N ASP A 253 8.62 -20.10 7.21
CA ASP A 253 9.38 -20.79 6.17
C ASP A 253 8.68 -20.73 4.81
N LEU A 254 7.35 -20.89 4.79
CA LEU A 254 6.55 -20.77 3.58
C LEU A 254 6.57 -19.33 3.03
N ALA A 255 6.35 -18.34 3.89
CA ALA A 255 6.36 -16.92 3.51
C ALA A 255 7.73 -16.48 2.97
N ILE A 256 8.83 -16.96 3.57
CA ILE A 256 10.21 -16.76 3.10
C ILE A 256 10.38 -17.35 1.70
N LYS A 257 9.99 -18.61 1.51
CA LYS A 257 10.09 -19.30 0.21
C LYS A 257 9.32 -18.56 -0.90
N LYS A 258 8.19 -17.93 -0.55
CA LYS A 258 7.38 -17.12 -1.47
C LYS A 258 7.81 -15.64 -1.54
N LYS A 259 8.87 -15.24 -0.81
CA LYS A 259 9.43 -13.87 -0.73
C LYS A 259 8.44 -12.81 -0.23
N GLN A 260 7.59 -13.18 0.72
CA GLN A 260 6.48 -12.35 1.23
C GLN A 260 6.87 -11.65 2.53
N TYR A 261 7.89 -10.79 2.46
CA TYR A 261 8.49 -10.17 3.64
C TYR A 261 7.58 -9.18 4.37
N ASN A 262 6.66 -8.51 3.67
CA ASN A 262 5.67 -7.61 4.29
C ASN A 262 4.80 -8.34 5.30
N PHE A 263 4.37 -9.56 4.95
CA PHE A 263 3.55 -10.40 5.82
C PHE A 263 4.31 -10.83 7.07
N ILE A 264 5.56 -11.30 6.89
CA ILE A 264 6.41 -11.68 8.02
C ILE A 264 6.62 -10.48 8.94
N TYR A 265 6.90 -9.30 8.38
CA TYR A 265 7.11 -8.10 9.17
C TYR A 265 5.84 -7.74 9.97
N SER A 266 4.68 -7.79 9.32
CA SER A 266 3.38 -7.54 9.96
C SER A 266 3.11 -8.50 11.11
N MET A 267 3.50 -9.77 10.97
CA MET A 267 3.40 -10.79 12.02
C MET A 267 4.31 -10.50 13.22
N ILE A 268 5.59 -10.16 13.00
CA ILE A 268 6.55 -9.94 14.10
C ILE A 268 6.43 -8.56 14.76
N TYR A 269 5.85 -7.57 14.06
CA TYR A 269 5.78 -6.20 14.55
C TYR A 269 5.09 -6.13 15.92
N ASN A 270 5.80 -5.54 16.89
CA ASN A 270 5.41 -5.44 18.31
C ASN A 270 5.00 -6.77 18.97
N ASP A 271 5.49 -7.90 18.47
CA ASP A 271 5.18 -9.23 19.00
C ASP A 271 6.45 -10.08 19.21
N LEU A 272 6.86 -10.18 20.48
CA LEU A 272 8.05 -10.93 20.87
C LEU A 272 7.94 -12.44 20.61
N PHE A 273 6.74 -13.01 20.61
CA PHE A 273 6.56 -14.44 20.36
C PHE A 273 6.89 -14.76 18.89
N PHE A 274 6.25 -14.05 17.96
CA PHE A 274 6.51 -14.24 16.53
C PHE A 274 7.92 -13.83 16.13
N LEU A 275 8.48 -12.78 16.75
CA LEU A 275 9.88 -12.43 16.53
C LEU A 275 10.83 -13.58 16.90
N LYS A 276 10.61 -14.24 18.04
CA LYS A 276 11.41 -15.40 18.47
C LYS A 276 11.28 -16.57 17.50
N GLU A 277 10.06 -16.89 17.07
CA GLU A 277 9.81 -17.93 16.08
C GLU A 277 10.53 -17.64 14.76
N PHE A 278 10.45 -16.40 14.27
CA PHE A 278 11.16 -15.96 13.06
C PHE A 278 12.68 -16.09 13.21
N ILE A 279 13.24 -15.66 14.34
CA ILE A 279 14.68 -15.77 14.62
C ILE A 279 15.11 -17.23 14.77
N GLY A 280 14.24 -18.09 15.29
CA GLY A 280 14.46 -19.54 15.38
C GLY A 280 14.81 -20.18 14.02
N ILE A 281 14.31 -19.62 12.92
CA ILE A 281 14.63 -20.07 11.55
C ILE A 281 16.11 -19.83 11.22
N TYR A 282 16.67 -18.71 11.71
CA TYR A 282 18.08 -18.32 11.50
C TYR A 282 19.03 -18.93 12.52
N ASN A 283 18.55 -19.24 13.73
CA ASN A 283 19.34 -19.86 14.80
C ASN A 283 19.70 -21.34 14.54
N LYS A 284 19.41 -21.89 13.36
CA LYS A 284 19.85 -23.25 12.99
C LYS A 284 21.37 -23.37 12.87
N TYR A 285 22.08 -22.25 12.74
CA TYR A 285 23.53 -22.22 12.58
C TYR A 285 24.17 -21.40 13.70
N THR A 286 25.18 -21.99 14.34
CA THR A 286 26.01 -21.32 15.32
C THR A 286 26.89 -20.25 14.65
N PHE A 287 27.26 -19.20 15.38
CA PHE A 287 28.21 -18.19 14.90
C PHE A 287 29.49 -18.83 14.32
N LYS A 288 29.97 -19.93 14.92
CA LYS A 288 31.12 -20.71 14.42
C LYS A 288 30.87 -21.28 13.02
N GLU A 289 29.69 -21.85 12.77
CA GLU A 289 29.32 -22.40 11.45
C GLU A 289 29.19 -21.30 10.39
N ILE A 290 28.63 -20.14 10.77
CA ILE A 290 28.52 -18.96 9.92
C ILE A 290 29.91 -18.45 9.52
N THR A 291 30.81 -18.27 10.50
CA THR A 291 32.20 -17.85 10.28
C THR A 291 32.96 -18.85 9.41
N ASN A 292 32.81 -20.15 9.67
CA ASN A 292 33.47 -21.19 8.89
C ASN A 292 32.97 -21.23 7.44
N SER A 293 31.67 -21.00 7.22
CA SER A 293 31.10 -20.90 5.87
C SER A 293 31.68 -19.70 5.11
N PHE A 294 31.72 -18.53 5.76
CA PHE A 294 32.35 -17.32 5.20
C PHE A 294 33.82 -17.54 4.83
N LEU A 295 34.62 -18.09 5.76
CA LEU A 295 36.05 -18.34 5.54
C LEU A 295 36.29 -19.35 4.40
N LYS A 296 35.45 -20.38 4.28
CA LYS A 296 35.51 -21.34 3.16
C LYS A 296 35.17 -20.70 1.82
N GLN A 297 34.17 -19.82 1.77
CA GLN A 297 33.83 -19.06 0.57
C GLN A 297 34.97 -18.11 0.18
N TYR A 298 35.51 -17.39 1.16
CA TYR A 298 36.63 -16.48 1.00
C TYR A 298 37.87 -17.16 0.41
N ALA A 299 38.24 -18.33 0.92
CA ALA A 299 39.38 -19.10 0.41
C ALA A 299 39.22 -19.48 -1.07
N LYS A 300 37.98 -19.72 -1.52
CA LYS A 300 37.67 -19.98 -2.93
C LYS A 300 37.76 -18.72 -3.79
N ASP A 301 37.18 -17.61 -3.33
CA ASP A 301 37.06 -16.38 -4.12
C ASP A 301 38.42 -15.66 -4.32
N VAL A 302 39.36 -15.81 -3.38
CA VAL A 302 40.67 -15.16 -3.43
C VAL A 302 41.72 -15.99 -4.19
N ASN A 303 41.35 -17.16 -4.72
CA ASN A 303 42.26 -18.04 -5.47
C ASN A 303 43.56 -18.33 -4.70
N VAL A 304 43.46 -18.47 -3.37
CA VAL A 304 44.61 -18.78 -2.54
C VAL A 304 44.88 -20.28 -2.65
N GLU A 305 45.58 -20.70 -3.70
CA GLU A 305 46.06 -22.08 -3.91
C GLU A 305 47.02 -22.60 -2.81
N LYS A 306 47.21 -21.85 -1.71
CA LYS A 306 48.15 -22.15 -0.62
C LYS A 306 47.59 -21.94 0.79
N LEU A 307 46.28 -21.96 0.98
CA LEU A 307 45.71 -22.16 2.32
C LEU A 307 45.22 -23.60 2.37
N ASP A 308 46.00 -24.47 3.00
CA ASP A 308 45.59 -25.85 3.22
C ASP A 308 44.29 -25.82 4.05
N VAL A 309 43.35 -26.73 3.78
CA VAL A 309 42.08 -26.79 4.54
C VAL A 309 42.36 -27.00 6.04
N LYS A 310 43.49 -27.63 6.35
CA LYS A 310 44.05 -27.74 7.71
C LYS A 310 44.47 -26.40 8.33
N ASP A 311 44.94 -25.43 7.56
CA ASP A 311 45.32 -24.11 8.08
C ASP A 311 44.09 -23.26 8.42
N ILE A 312 42.98 -23.45 7.67
CA ILE A 312 41.67 -22.83 7.96
C ILE A 312 41.02 -23.50 9.17
N GLU A 313 41.15 -24.83 9.31
CA GLU A 313 40.70 -25.56 10.51
C GLU A 313 41.56 -25.22 11.74
N ASN A 314 42.87 -25.01 11.59
CA ASN A 314 43.75 -24.58 12.68
C ASN A 314 43.50 -23.11 13.11
N LEU A 315 43.11 -22.23 12.18
CA LEU A 315 42.58 -20.88 12.49
C LEU A 315 41.26 -20.92 13.29
N GLY A 316 40.50 -22.01 13.20
CA GLY A 316 39.23 -22.21 13.90
C GLY A 316 39.29 -23.14 15.12
N VAL A 317 40.42 -23.79 15.40
CA VAL A 317 40.51 -24.87 16.41
C VAL A 317 41.76 -24.81 17.30
N GLU A 318 42.89 -24.21 16.94
CA GLU A 318 44.09 -24.25 17.81
C GLU A 318 44.92 -22.94 17.84
N THR A 319 44.30 -21.83 18.23
CA THR A 319 45.07 -20.80 18.95
C THR A 319 44.43 -20.58 20.31
N GLU A 320 45.21 -20.82 21.37
CA GLU A 320 44.91 -20.50 22.78
C GLU A 320 44.63 -19.00 23.03
N ASN A 321 44.43 -18.20 21.99
CA ASN A 321 43.83 -16.88 22.07
C ASN A 321 42.82 -16.73 20.92
N ASN A 322 41.57 -16.45 21.27
CA ASN A 322 40.36 -16.20 20.45
C ASN A 322 40.47 -15.03 19.44
N VAL A 323 41.67 -14.57 19.08
CA VAL A 323 41.91 -13.26 18.46
C VAL A 323 41.21 -13.08 17.10
N VAL A 324 41.06 -14.13 16.28
CA VAL A 324 40.44 -13.98 14.95
C VAL A 324 38.90 -13.96 15.01
N GLN A 325 38.29 -14.76 15.89
CA GLN A 325 36.85 -14.70 16.13
C GLN A 325 36.45 -13.41 16.85
N ASP A 326 37.35 -12.88 17.68
CA ASP A 326 37.10 -11.67 18.46
C ASP A 326 37.10 -10.39 17.62
N ASN A 327 37.72 -10.40 16.44
CA ASN A 327 37.95 -9.19 15.65
C ASN A 327 37.00 -9.01 14.45
N ILE A 328 36.18 -10.00 14.09
CA ILE A 328 35.19 -9.88 13.00
C ILE A 328 33.96 -9.12 13.50
N ASN A 329 33.55 -8.07 12.77
CA ASN A 329 32.33 -7.35 13.12
C ASN A 329 31.11 -8.26 12.93
N LYS A 330 30.47 -8.62 14.05
CA LYS A 330 29.32 -9.53 14.12
C LYS A 330 28.17 -9.10 13.22
N THR A 331 27.88 -7.81 13.19
CA THR A 331 26.82 -7.23 12.35
C THR A 331 27.07 -7.52 10.88
N TYR A 332 28.30 -7.34 10.39
CA TYR A 332 28.64 -7.65 8.99
C TYR A 332 28.59 -9.12 8.66
N LEU A 333 29.02 -9.98 9.58
CA LEU A 333 28.99 -11.41 9.37
C LEU A 333 27.53 -11.93 9.31
N ILE A 334 26.65 -11.44 10.19
CA ILE A 334 25.22 -11.78 10.18
C ILE A 334 24.57 -11.26 8.89
N ILE A 335 24.87 -10.01 8.49
CA ILE A 335 24.38 -9.44 7.23
C ILE A 335 24.84 -10.29 6.03
N TYR A 336 26.14 -10.60 5.96
CA TYR A 336 26.71 -11.46 4.92
C TYR A 336 26.02 -12.82 4.87
N TYR A 337 25.78 -13.42 6.04
CA TYR A 337 25.13 -14.71 6.14
C TYR A 337 23.68 -14.68 5.67
N ILE A 338 22.89 -13.71 6.12
CA ILE A 338 21.49 -13.55 5.69
C ILE A 338 21.41 -13.32 4.17
N LEU A 339 22.33 -12.52 3.63
CA LEU A 339 22.43 -12.22 2.20
C LEU A 339 22.83 -13.44 1.36
N ASN A 340 23.83 -14.21 1.79
CA ASN A 340 24.41 -15.29 0.98
C ASN A 340 23.74 -16.64 1.14
N ASN A 341 23.01 -16.88 2.23
CA ASN A 341 22.21 -18.11 2.38
C ASN A 341 20.87 -18.07 1.64
N GLU A 342 20.60 -17.00 0.86
CA GLU A 342 19.35 -16.78 0.12
C GLU A 342 18.08 -16.84 0.98
N THR A 343 18.20 -16.85 2.31
CA THR A 343 17.07 -16.87 3.24
C THR A 343 16.21 -15.62 3.14
N ILE A 344 16.79 -14.47 2.78
CA ILE A 344 16.06 -13.27 2.39
C ILE A 344 16.70 -12.80 1.09
N SER A 345 15.99 -13.02 -0.03
CA SER A 345 16.41 -12.46 -1.30
C SER A 345 16.15 -10.96 -1.32
N PHE A 346 17.18 -10.18 -1.58
CA PHE A 346 17.03 -8.75 -1.75
C PHE A 346 16.76 -8.40 -3.20
N ASN A 347 15.74 -7.58 -3.40
CA ASN A 347 15.50 -6.87 -4.64
C ASN A 347 15.30 -5.40 -4.26
N GLU A 348 15.74 -4.46 -5.11
CA GLU A 348 15.82 -3.01 -4.78
C GLU A 348 14.48 -2.41 -4.27
N ASN A 349 13.36 -3.07 -4.56
CA ASN A 349 11.99 -2.65 -4.21
C ASN A 349 11.41 -3.30 -2.94
N GLN A 350 12.16 -4.14 -2.20
CA GLN A 350 11.63 -4.91 -1.06
C GLN A 350 12.08 -4.36 0.30
N ASN A 351 11.65 -3.14 0.64
CA ASN A 351 12.06 -2.47 1.88
C ASN A 351 11.73 -3.26 3.17
N SER A 352 10.69 -4.09 3.19
CA SER A 352 10.37 -4.92 4.36
C SER A 352 11.41 -5.99 4.67
N ALA A 353 12.19 -6.43 3.67
CA ALA A 353 13.34 -7.32 3.92
C ALA A 353 14.38 -6.64 4.83
N LEU A 354 14.61 -5.34 4.62
CA LEU A 354 15.52 -4.54 5.45
C LEU A 354 15.01 -4.41 6.89
N LEU A 355 13.71 -4.18 7.05
CA LEU A 355 13.08 -4.10 8.37
C LEU A 355 13.20 -5.43 9.13
N LEU A 356 12.92 -6.56 8.48
CA LEU A 356 13.10 -7.89 9.09
C LEU A 356 14.52 -8.11 9.60
N ILE A 357 15.52 -7.76 8.79
CA ILE A 357 16.92 -7.94 9.16
C ILE A 357 17.32 -7.02 10.31
N SER A 358 16.80 -5.80 10.32
CA SER A 358 17.01 -4.91 11.44
C SER A 358 16.41 -5.43 12.75
N GLU A 359 15.26 -6.12 12.70
CA GLU A 359 14.66 -6.77 13.88
C GLU A 359 15.52 -7.96 14.35
N VAL A 360 16.02 -8.78 13.42
CA VAL A 360 16.95 -9.90 13.74
C VAL A 360 18.23 -9.39 14.40
N LEU A 361 18.81 -8.30 13.87
CA LEU A 361 20.03 -7.71 14.40
C LEU A 361 19.84 -7.06 15.77
N ILE A 362 18.73 -6.34 16.01
CA ILE A 362 18.39 -5.83 17.35
C ILE A 362 18.32 -6.98 18.34
N TYR A 363 17.51 -7.98 18.04
CA TYR A 363 17.28 -9.08 18.97
C TYR A 363 18.60 -9.80 19.29
N SER A 364 19.44 -10.03 18.28
CA SER A 364 20.75 -10.67 18.45
C SER A 364 21.67 -9.87 19.39
N ASN A 365 21.60 -8.53 19.36
CA ASN A 365 22.37 -7.65 20.24
C ASN A 365 21.81 -7.58 21.67
N SER A 366 20.49 -7.54 21.84
CA SER A 366 19.84 -7.37 23.15
C SER A 366 19.97 -8.57 24.08
N PHE A 367 20.11 -9.79 23.54
CA PHE A 367 20.13 -11.01 24.34
C PHE A 367 21.53 -11.51 24.74
N GLY A 368 22.59 -10.73 24.47
CA GLY A 368 23.91 -10.92 25.07
C GLY A 368 24.54 -12.31 24.85
N GLN A 369 24.08 -13.10 23.89
CA GLN A 369 24.54 -14.49 23.72
C GLN A 369 25.97 -14.62 23.19
N TYR A 370 26.67 -13.53 22.85
CA TYR A 370 28.07 -13.58 22.45
C TYR A 370 28.83 -12.32 22.89
N PRO A 371 29.63 -12.35 23.97
CA PRO A 371 30.40 -11.19 24.41
C PRO A 371 31.67 -11.09 23.58
N VAL A 372 31.92 -9.98 22.86
CA VAL A 372 33.30 -9.62 22.47
C VAL A 372 33.41 -8.11 22.20
N ASN A 373 34.50 -7.55 22.69
CA ASN A 373 35.00 -6.19 22.58
C ASN A 373 35.69 -5.95 21.22
N ILE A 374 35.36 -4.87 20.51
CA ILE A 374 35.83 -4.61 19.15
C ILE A 374 37.11 -3.75 19.21
N ASN A 375 38.24 -4.30 18.80
CA ASN A 375 39.28 -3.51 18.13
C ASN A 375 40.21 -4.40 17.28
N THR A 376 40.41 -3.97 16.02
CA THR A 376 41.39 -4.43 15.01
C THR A 376 41.13 -5.74 14.24
N ALA A 377 40.29 -5.67 13.19
CA ALA A 377 40.51 -6.43 11.94
C ALA A 377 40.09 -5.60 10.72
N SER A 378 41.00 -4.81 10.15
CA SER A 378 40.69 -3.95 9.00
C SER A 378 40.56 -4.73 7.69
N GLU A 379 41.36 -5.79 7.49
CA GLU A 379 41.41 -6.51 6.22
C GLU A 379 40.17 -7.40 5.97
N ILE A 380 39.77 -8.22 6.95
CA ILE A 380 38.57 -9.09 6.83
C ILE A 380 37.30 -8.25 6.74
N ASN A 381 37.18 -7.17 7.51
CA ASN A 381 36.02 -6.28 7.45
C ASN A 381 35.95 -5.51 6.12
N SER A 382 37.09 -5.11 5.54
CA SER A 382 37.12 -4.48 4.21
C SER A 382 36.71 -5.43 3.06
N LEU A 383 36.98 -6.72 3.21
CA LEU A 383 36.59 -7.77 2.26
C LEU A 383 35.14 -8.22 2.42
N LEU A 384 34.64 -8.35 3.66
CA LEU A 384 33.21 -8.49 3.95
C LEU A 384 32.43 -7.35 3.30
N TYR A 385 32.91 -6.11 3.49
CA TYR A 385 32.36 -4.93 2.84
C TYR A 385 32.38 -5.08 1.31
N LYS A 386 33.51 -5.43 0.70
CA LYS A 386 33.62 -5.62 -0.76
C LYS A 386 32.66 -6.68 -1.32
N ASN A 387 32.41 -7.77 -0.60
CA ASN A 387 31.49 -8.83 -1.03
C ASN A 387 30.02 -8.47 -0.80
N ILE A 388 29.70 -7.67 0.22
CA ILE A 388 28.35 -7.12 0.44
C ILE A 388 28.04 -6.01 -0.59
N THR A 389 29.04 -5.26 -1.07
CA THR A 389 28.88 -4.09 -1.95
C THR A 389 28.45 -4.35 -3.40
N LYS A 390 28.02 -5.57 -3.78
CA LYS A 390 27.42 -5.77 -5.12
C LYS A 390 26.15 -4.93 -5.33
N ASP A 391 25.45 -4.57 -4.25
CA ASP A 391 24.38 -3.57 -4.21
C ASP A 391 24.61 -2.60 -3.03
N LEU A 392 25.40 -1.55 -3.28
CA LEU A 392 25.79 -0.53 -2.30
C LEU A 392 24.57 0.15 -1.66
N SER A 393 23.53 0.44 -2.45
CA SER A 393 22.34 1.16 -2.00
C SER A 393 21.68 0.47 -0.81
N LEU A 394 21.43 -0.84 -0.96
CA LEU A 394 20.75 -1.68 0.01
C LEU A 394 21.46 -1.77 1.36
N PHE A 395 22.77 -2.05 1.33
CA PHE A 395 23.59 -2.14 2.54
C PHE A 395 23.58 -0.83 3.33
N TYR A 396 23.57 0.31 2.63
CA TYR A 396 23.45 1.60 3.28
C TYR A 396 22.06 1.84 3.88
N LYS A 397 20.98 1.41 3.22
CA LYS A 397 19.62 1.47 3.81
C LYS A 397 19.60 0.74 5.15
N LEU A 398 20.21 -0.45 5.21
CA LEU A 398 20.32 -1.23 6.43
C LEU A 398 21.19 -0.51 7.47
N LEU A 399 22.36 0.00 7.10
CA LEU A 399 23.23 0.73 8.03
C LEU A 399 22.56 1.98 8.61
N LEU A 400 21.76 2.71 7.82
CA LEU A 400 20.96 3.82 8.32
C LEU A 400 19.93 3.35 9.34
N ILE A 401 19.19 2.29 9.04
CA ILE A 401 18.24 1.67 9.98
C ILE A 401 18.95 1.25 11.28
N LEU A 402 20.14 0.66 11.20
CA LEU A 402 20.93 0.21 12.35
C LEU A 402 21.50 1.39 13.17
N THR A 403 21.94 2.45 12.50
CA THR A 403 22.43 3.69 13.14
C THR A 403 21.29 4.35 13.92
N VAL A 404 20.08 4.37 13.37
CA VAL A 404 18.87 4.87 14.07
C VAL A 404 18.37 3.92 15.15
N ARG A 405 18.88 2.69 15.22
CA ARG A 405 18.54 1.70 16.24
C ARG A 405 19.61 1.58 17.34
N ASP A 406 20.55 2.53 17.40
CA ASP A 406 21.67 2.56 18.35
C ASP A 406 22.56 1.29 18.33
N ILE A 407 22.62 0.61 17.18
CA ILE A 407 23.49 -0.55 17.05
C ILE A 407 24.92 -0.05 16.76
N PRO A 408 25.94 -0.46 17.53
CA PRO A 408 27.32 0.00 17.34
C PRO A 408 27.80 -0.25 15.90
N THR A 409 28.08 0.82 15.16
CA THR A 409 28.60 0.79 13.79
C THR A 409 30.06 1.28 13.71
N GLU A 410 30.81 1.20 14.82
CA GLU A 410 32.09 1.88 15.11
C GLU A 410 33.20 1.75 14.03
N ASN A 411 33.04 0.93 12.99
CA ASN A 411 33.99 0.74 11.89
C ASN A 411 33.38 0.88 10.47
N CYS A 412 32.20 1.49 10.32
CA CYS A 412 31.63 1.76 8.99
C CYS A 412 32.36 2.93 8.33
N ILE A 413 33.12 2.67 7.27
CA ILE A 413 33.58 3.71 6.35
C ILE A 413 32.34 4.26 5.63
N ARG A 414 31.80 5.39 6.10
CA ARG A 414 30.60 6.08 5.58
C ARG A 414 30.84 6.79 4.24
N GLU A 415 31.95 6.51 3.56
CA GLU A 415 32.51 7.43 2.56
C GLU A 415 31.93 7.28 1.14
N ASN A 416 30.91 6.47 0.88
CA ASN A 416 30.34 6.28 -0.48
C ASN A 416 28.82 6.15 -0.55
N ILE A 417 28.10 6.92 0.26
CA ILE A 417 26.64 6.79 0.39
C ILE A 417 25.91 7.68 -0.64
N ASN A 418 25.06 7.08 -1.48
CA ASN A 418 24.04 7.80 -2.23
C ASN A 418 22.67 7.43 -1.63
N ILE A 419 22.13 8.28 -0.75
CA ILE A 419 20.85 8.00 -0.06
C ILE A 419 19.70 8.51 -0.95
N ASP A 420 18.93 7.59 -1.52
CA ASP A 420 17.68 7.96 -2.19
C ASP A 420 16.63 8.44 -1.16
N ILE A 421 15.93 9.52 -1.48
CA ILE A 421 14.93 10.13 -0.60
C ILE A 421 13.79 9.17 -0.24
N ASN A 422 13.40 8.26 -1.14
CA ASN A 422 12.36 7.27 -0.84
C ASN A 422 12.80 6.35 0.30
N THR A 423 14.10 6.06 0.39
CA THR A 423 14.68 5.29 1.49
C THR A 423 14.66 6.08 2.79
N VAL A 424 15.03 7.36 2.75
CA VAL A 424 14.97 8.25 3.92
C VAL A 424 13.55 8.29 4.47
N LEU A 425 12.56 8.58 3.63
CA LEU A 425 11.16 8.67 4.03
C LEU A 425 10.63 7.34 4.56
N PHE A 426 10.90 6.22 3.87
CA PHE A 426 10.51 4.89 4.34
C PHE A 426 11.06 4.57 5.74
N ILE A 427 12.35 4.84 5.96
CA ILE A 427 13.01 4.64 7.25
C ILE A 427 12.35 5.54 8.29
N LEU A 428 12.22 6.84 8.02
CA LEU A 428 11.61 7.82 8.91
C LEU A 428 10.19 7.44 9.37
N PHE A 429 9.32 6.96 8.46
CA PHE A 429 7.94 6.56 8.80
C PHE A 429 7.85 5.20 9.49
N SER A 430 8.91 4.39 9.46
CA SER A 430 8.94 3.09 10.14
C SER A 430 9.31 3.19 11.63
N PHE A 431 9.70 4.37 12.13
CA PHE A 431 10.08 4.58 13.53
C PHE A 431 8.95 5.26 14.32
N ASP A 432 8.70 4.74 15.53
CA ASP A 432 7.89 5.43 16.54
C ASP A 432 8.79 6.33 17.40
N THR A 433 8.21 7.41 17.92
CA THR A 433 8.85 8.42 18.79
C THR A 433 9.56 7.79 19.98
N SER A 434 8.96 6.75 20.57
CA SER A 434 9.53 5.98 21.67
C SER A 434 10.91 5.36 21.37
N ARG A 435 11.22 5.13 20.09
CA ARG A 435 12.51 4.57 19.63
C ARG A 435 13.54 5.64 19.27
N VAL A 436 13.11 6.86 18.95
CA VAL A 436 14.00 7.95 18.51
C VAL A 436 14.49 8.78 19.69
N GLU A 437 13.67 8.93 20.73
CA GLU A 437 14.01 9.69 21.92
C GLU A 437 15.34 9.25 22.60
N PRO A 438 15.66 7.95 22.74
CA PRO A 438 16.91 7.50 23.37
C PRO A 438 18.18 7.90 22.60
N ILE A 439 18.10 8.01 21.28
CA ILE A 439 19.25 8.32 20.39
C ILE A 439 19.30 9.80 19.98
N SER A 440 18.38 10.61 20.50
CA SER A 440 18.27 12.04 20.18
C SER A 440 19.59 12.80 20.37
N GLN A 441 20.38 12.43 21.38
CA GLN A 441 21.67 13.05 21.65
C GLN A 441 22.71 12.75 20.55
N SER A 442 22.83 11.50 20.13
CA SER A 442 23.74 11.10 19.03
C SER A 442 23.28 11.67 17.68
N ILE A 443 21.97 11.78 17.46
CA ILE A 443 21.41 12.47 16.29
C ILE A 443 21.86 13.94 16.31
N LEU A 444 21.75 14.63 17.44
CA LEU A 444 22.18 16.02 17.57
C LEU A 444 23.68 16.18 17.34
N GLU A 445 24.51 15.26 17.81
CA GLU A 445 25.96 15.26 17.57
C GLU A 445 26.30 15.17 16.08
N VAL A 446 25.62 14.30 15.32
CA VAL A 446 25.80 14.19 13.86
C VAL A 446 25.41 15.47 13.14
N ILE A 447 24.32 16.12 13.56
CA ILE A 447 23.90 17.37 12.91
C ILE A 447 24.86 18.53 13.28
N ASN A 448 25.42 18.53 14.49
CA ASN A 448 26.35 19.56 15.00
C ASN A 448 27.82 19.39 14.55
N ASP A 449 28.16 18.31 13.84
CA ASP A 449 29.52 18.09 13.36
C ASP A 449 29.84 18.98 12.15
N ASP A 450 30.38 20.17 12.43
CA ASP A 450 30.86 21.14 11.42
C ASP A 450 32.29 20.86 10.92
N SER A 451 32.97 19.85 11.48
CA SER A 451 34.41 19.62 11.25
C SER A 451 34.78 19.20 9.82
N LYS A 452 33.79 18.80 9.01
CA LYS A 452 34.00 18.22 7.66
C LYS A 452 33.48 19.06 6.50
N ASP A 453 32.70 20.12 6.76
CA ASP A 453 32.14 21.01 5.72
C ASP A 453 33.19 21.97 5.11
N ALA A 454 34.39 22.04 5.68
CA ALA A 454 35.42 23.00 5.29
C ALA A 454 36.38 22.54 4.16
N LEU A 455 36.35 21.27 3.73
CA LEU A 455 37.46 20.68 2.96
C LEU A 455 37.17 20.23 1.52
N SER A 456 35.95 20.34 0.98
CA SER A 456 35.72 20.01 -0.45
C SER A 456 34.71 20.94 -1.12
N LYS A 457 35.18 21.71 -2.11
CA LYS A 457 34.35 22.61 -2.93
C LYS A 457 33.58 21.92 -4.07
N ASP A 458 33.92 20.68 -4.41
CA ASP A 458 33.43 20.00 -5.62
C ASP A 458 32.61 18.71 -5.38
N ALA A 459 32.08 18.52 -4.19
CA ALA A 459 31.03 17.53 -3.95
C ALA A 459 30.04 18.12 -2.94
N LEU A 460 28.73 18.05 -3.22
CA LEU A 460 27.75 18.02 -2.13
C LEU A 460 28.27 16.95 -1.16
N SER A 461 28.73 17.38 0.02
CA SER A 461 29.50 16.50 0.89
C SER A 461 28.59 15.35 1.30
N LYS A 462 29.11 14.13 1.25
CA LYS A 462 28.37 12.88 1.50
C LYS A 462 27.77 12.84 2.93
N ASP A 463 28.24 13.70 3.82
CA ASP A 463 27.70 13.94 5.17
C ASP A 463 26.43 14.81 5.18
N GLU A 464 26.17 15.59 4.12
CA GLU A 464 25.01 16.48 4.02
C GLU A 464 23.69 15.70 3.98
N HIS A 465 23.66 14.54 3.31
CA HIS A 465 22.49 13.66 3.26
C HIS A 465 22.14 13.05 4.61
N LEU A 466 23.15 12.66 5.40
CA LEU A 466 22.95 12.15 6.76
C LEU A 466 22.44 13.26 7.68
N LYS A 467 22.98 14.49 7.57
CA LYS A 467 22.44 15.66 8.28
C LYS A 467 20.97 15.93 7.91
N TRP A 468 20.59 15.83 6.63
CA TRP A 468 19.19 15.98 6.20
C TRP A 468 18.28 14.91 6.82
N PHE A 469 18.73 13.66 6.81
CA PHE A 469 18.01 12.54 7.43
C PHE A 469 17.78 12.78 8.93
N CYS A 470 18.83 13.14 9.67
CA CYS A 470 18.77 13.41 11.11
C CYS A 470 17.86 14.61 11.43
N ILE A 471 17.90 15.67 10.61
CA ILE A 471 16.99 16.81 10.76
C ILE A 471 15.54 16.38 10.54
N LEU A 472 15.23 15.66 9.45
CA LEU A 472 13.89 15.15 9.18
C LEU A 472 13.36 14.25 10.31
N LEU A 473 14.20 13.39 10.86
CA LEU A 473 13.87 12.50 11.99
C LEU A 473 13.47 13.31 13.23
N CYS A 474 14.26 14.35 13.57
CA CYS A 474 13.92 15.25 14.65
C CYS A 474 12.60 16.01 14.41
N LEU A 475 12.32 16.42 13.17
CA LEU A 475 11.08 17.12 12.81
C LEU A 475 9.84 16.23 12.94
N MET A 476 9.94 14.96 12.54
CA MET A 476 8.82 14.02 12.64
C MET A 476 8.45 13.74 14.09
N HIS A 477 9.46 13.55 14.93
CA HIS A 477 9.31 13.18 16.34
C HIS A 477 9.27 14.38 17.29
N ASN A 478 9.15 15.60 16.76
CA ASN A 478 9.12 16.85 17.53
C ASN A 478 10.32 17.02 18.50
N ILE A 479 11.49 16.48 18.14
CA ILE A 479 12.71 16.62 18.91
C ILE A 479 13.26 18.03 18.68
N ARG A 480 13.54 18.74 19.78
CA ARG A 480 13.99 20.12 19.73
C ARG A 480 15.40 20.21 19.17
N LEU A 481 15.54 20.80 17.99
CA LEU A 481 16.82 21.14 17.40
C LEU A 481 17.36 22.45 17.99
N ASN A 482 18.52 22.41 18.65
CA ASN A 482 19.19 23.58 19.21
C ASN A 482 20.24 24.14 18.22
N PHE A 483 19.80 24.68 17.07
CA PHE A 483 20.67 25.35 16.10
C PHE A 483 20.60 26.88 16.18
N ASN A 484 21.59 27.52 15.55
CA ASN A 484 21.41 28.86 15.00
C ASN A 484 20.29 28.84 13.93
N ASN A 485 19.31 29.73 14.06
CA ASN A 485 18.17 29.89 13.16
C ASN A 485 18.57 29.92 11.66
N ALA A 486 19.72 30.52 11.32
CA ALA A 486 20.21 30.61 9.95
C ALA A 486 20.61 29.25 9.37
N CYS A 487 21.24 28.39 10.18
CA CYS A 487 21.64 27.04 9.79
C CYS A 487 20.41 26.14 9.62
N CYS A 488 19.46 26.20 10.57
CA CYS A 488 18.15 25.57 10.45
C CYS A 488 17.45 25.97 9.15
N LEU A 489 17.40 27.26 8.84
CA LEU A 489 16.72 27.77 7.66
C LEU A 489 17.37 27.29 6.35
N LYS A 490 18.70 27.18 6.29
CA LYS A 490 19.44 26.63 5.15
C LYS A 490 19.03 25.18 4.89
N TYR A 491 19.05 24.32 5.91
CA TYR A 491 18.71 22.91 5.76
C TYR A 491 17.22 22.70 5.50
N LEU A 492 16.33 23.42 6.20
CA LEU A 492 14.88 23.34 5.97
C LEU A 492 14.48 23.75 4.55
N ARG A 493 15.13 24.77 3.97
CA ARG A 493 14.91 25.15 2.56
C ARG A 493 15.37 24.09 1.58
N LYS A 494 16.51 23.44 1.85
CA LYS A 494 17.00 22.32 1.03
C LYS A 494 16.05 21.10 1.13
N ILE A 495 15.63 20.73 2.33
CA ILE A 495 14.65 19.67 2.59
C ILE A 495 13.33 19.96 1.88
N ARG A 496 12.83 21.21 1.96
CA ARG A 496 11.62 21.62 1.24
C ARG A 496 11.74 21.38 -0.27
N ASN A 497 12.84 21.81 -0.89
CA ASN A 497 13.08 21.60 -2.32
C ASN A 497 13.17 20.11 -2.68
N LEU A 498 13.78 19.32 -1.79
CA LEU A 498 13.94 17.88 -1.94
C LEU A 498 12.58 17.15 -1.88
N LEU A 499 11.75 17.46 -0.87
CA LEU A 499 10.40 16.91 -0.70
C LEU A 499 9.41 17.37 -1.78
N SER A 500 9.71 18.50 -2.45
CA SER A 500 8.89 19.03 -3.55
C SER A 500 9.33 18.49 -4.93
N SER A 501 10.30 17.57 -4.99
CA SER A 501 10.85 17.06 -6.25
C SER A 501 9.86 16.12 -6.96
N PRO A 502 9.67 16.25 -8.29
CA PRO A 502 8.78 15.39 -9.08
C PRO A 502 9.27 13.93 -9.22
N ASP A 503 10.52 13.64 -8.84
CA ASP A 503 11.15 12.31 -8.98
C ASP A 503 10.88 11.35 -7.80
N ILE A 504 10.12 11.77 -6.78
CA ILE A 504 9.72 10.90 -5.67
C ILE A 504 8.73 9.87 -6.21
N LYS A 505 9.14 8.60 -6.26
CA LYS A 505 8.31 7.50 -6.76
C LYS A 505 7.13 7.28 -5.80
N LYS A 506 5.93 7.59 -6.29
CA LYS A 506 4.64 7.42 -5.61
C LYS A 506 4.19 5.94 -5.54
N GLU A 507 5.05 5.05 -5.03
CA GLU A 507 4.72 3.62 -4.94
C GLU A 507 3.92 3.26 -3.66
N MET A 508 3.72 4.20 -2.73
CA MET A 508 2.80 4.03 -1.59
C MET A 508 1.92 5.26 -1.39
N PHE A 509 0.59 5.10 -1.41
CA PHE A 509 -0.38 6.17 -1.15
C PHE A 509 -0.17 6.84 0.21
N LEU A 510 0.24 6.07 1.22
CA LEU A 510 0.59 6.56 2.56
C LEU A 510 1.78 7.55 2.56
N LEU A 511 2.68 7.50 1.57
CA LEU A 511 3.79 8.44 1.48
C LEU A 511 3.33 9.84 1.06
N ASP A 512 2.28 9.99 0.25
CA ASP A 512 1.84 11.31 -0.25
C ASP A 512 1.29 12.19 0.89
N ASP A 513 0.40 11.66 1.73
CA ASP A 513 -0.14 12.40 2.89
C ASP A 513 0.94 12.70 3.94
N CYS A 514 1.81 11.73 4.18
CA CYS A 514 2.94 11.85 5.07
C CYS A 514 3.98 12.89 4.59
N ILE A 515 4.25 12.95 3.28
CA ILE A 515 5.09 13.98 2.65
C ILE A 515 4.41 15.35 2.76
N ASN A 516 3.10 15.45 2.55
CA ASN A 516 2.37 16.70 2.71
C ASN A 516 2.42 17.22 4.15
N ILE A 517 2.21 16.37 5.15
CA ILE A 517 2.36 16.72 6.57
C ILE A 517 3.79 17.18 6.88
N LEU A 518 4.81 16.49 6.34
CA LEU A 518 6.20 16.88 6.46
C LEU A 518 6.48 18.24 5.82
N LEU A 519 5.97 18.46 4.60
CA LEU A 519 6.10 19.73 3.89
C LEU A 519 5.44 20.88 4.66
N ASP A 520 4.27 20.66 5.24
CA ASP A 520 3.57 21.64 6.07
C ASP A 520 4.37 21.98 7.32
N LYS A 521 4.88 20.98 8.05
CA LYS A 521 5.77 21.18 9.21
C LYS A 521 7.05 21.92 8.81
N VAL A 522 7.68 21.54 7.70
CA VAL A 522 8.89 22.21 7.19
C VAL A 522 8.57 23.66 6.83
N ASN A 523 7.43 23.93 6.17
CA ASN A 523 6.99 25.28 5.82
C ASN A 523 6.73 26.15 7.05
N GLU A 524 6.03 25.61 8.06
CA GLU A 524 5.80 26.29 9.35
C GLU A 524 7.12 26.69 10.00
N LEU A 525 8.09 25.78 10.04
CA LEU A 525 9.39 26.04 10.64
C LEU A 525 10.23 27.02 9.81
N VAL A 526 10.21 26.92 8.49
CA VAL A 526 10.87 27.90 7.60
C VAL A 526 10.32 29.30 7.88
N LEU A 527 9.00 29.46 8.00
CA LEU A 527 8.36 30.74 8.34
C LEU A 527 8.83 31.22 9.72
N LYS A 528 8.67 30.41 10.74
CA LYS A 528 9.04 30.72 12.13
C LYS A 528 10.52 31.09 12.29
N TYR A 529 11.43 30.42 11.61
CA TYR A 529 12.87 30.71 11.67
C TYR A 529 13.24 31.91 10.79
N SER A 530 12.55 32.14 9.67
CA SER A 530 12.78 33.32 8.83
C SER A 530 12.40 34.63 9.53
N GLU A 531 11.35 34.62 10.36
CA GLU A 531 10.93 35.76 11.17
C GLU A 531 11.92 36.09 12.30
N ARG A 532 12.74 35.12 12.69
CA ARG A 532 13.70 35.21 13.81
C ARG A 532 15.16 35.40 13.37
N CYS A 533 15.43 35.43 12.07
CA CYS A 533 16.76 35.73 11.53
C CYS A 533 16.88 37.22 11.24
N THR A 534 17.97 37.85 11.69
CA THR A 534 18.27 39.24 11.31
C THR A 534 18.85 39.28 9.88
N LYS A 535 18.77 40.44 9.20
CA LYS A 535 19.35 40.60 7.84
C LYS A 535 20.84 40.28 7.78
N GLU A 536 21.58 40.49 8.87
CA GLU A 536 23.03 40.22 8.97
C GLU A 536 23.34 38.71 9.04
N ASP A 537 22.48 37.92 9.70
CA ASP A 537 22.63 36.45 9.78
C ASP A 537 22.46 35.76 8.42
N LEU A 538 21.58 36.30 7.58
CA LEU A 538 21.34 35.80 6.21
C LEU A 538 22.52 36.13 5.27
N LEU A 539 23.13 37.30 5.43
CA LEU A 539 24.26 37.77 4.61
C LEU A 539 25.55 36.98 4.85
N ASN A 540 25.82 36.58 6.09
CA ASN A 540 26.99 35.78 6.46
C ASN A 540 26.96 34.34 5.90
N TYR A 541 25.78 33.84 5.48
CA TYR A 541 25.61 32.48 4.93
C TYR A 541 25.40 32.44 3.41
N THR A 542 25.14 33.57 2.75
CA THR A 542 25.11 33.67 1.27
C THR A 542 26.47 33.99 0.64
N LEU A 543 27.47 34.37 1.44
CA LEU A 543 28.83 34.74 0.99
C LEU A 543 29.92 33.71 1.36
N LYS A 544 29.52 32.51 1.80
CA LYS A 544 30.37 31.32 1.90
C LYS A 544 29.67 30.18 1.17
#